data_AF-A0A2N1P9T4-F1
#
_entry.id   AF-A0A2N1P9T4-F1
#
_cell.length_a   1.000
_cell.length_b   1.000
_cell.length_c   1.000
_cell.angle_alpha   90.00
_cell.angle_beta   90.00
_cell.angle_gamma   90.00
#
_symmetry.space_group_name_H-M   'P 1'
#
loop_
_entity.id
_entity.type
_entity.pdbx_description
1 polymer ?
#
loop_
_entity_poly.entity_id
_entity_poly.type
_entity_poly.pdbx_seq_one_letter_code
_entity_poly.pdbx_strand_id
1 'polypeptide(L)'
;MKHLTDDEIQGYLDGDLPGRRKECAAHLEICPDCRLRLDQYRAIAAELKIDRIPALSPNFTASVMAGIGPEKPVTIFPKATVWLSYAALFIFGIAVSIYFMGTSAVKQMVLALAPSNMTEPSFISTYKSYLAGLDIDISLILTVALVLVVIALIDQMIRRRQHKPISFMI
;
A
#
# COMPACT_ATOMS: atom_id res chain seq x y z
N MET A 1 -14.16 -2.49 42.51
CA MET A 1 -12.91 -3.16 42.12
C MET A 1 -13.06 -3.63 40.67
N LYS A 2 -12.01 -3.52 39.86
CA LYS A 2 -12.02 -4.02 38.47
C LYS A 2 -11.65 -5.51 38.49
N HIS A 3 -12.47 -6.37 37.90
CA HIS A 3 -12.18 -7.80 37.73
C HIS A 3 -11.18 -8.03 36.58
N LEU A 4 -10.50 -9.17 36.61
CA LEU A 4 -9.69 -9.64 35.48
C LEU A 4 -10.57 -9.89 34.25
N THR A 5 -10.04 -9.61 33.06
CA THR A 5 -10.67 -9.99 31.80
C THR A 5 -10.48 -11.48 31.53
N ASP A 6 -11.27 -12.04 30.63
CA ASP A 6 -11.17 -13.45 30.27
C ASP A 6 -9.79 -13.77 29.66
N ASP A 7 -9.25 -12.88 28.81
CA ASP A 7 -7.89 -12.99 28.26
C ASP A 7 -6.80 -13.02 29.36
N GLU A 8 -6.97 -12.22 30.43
CA GLU A 8 -6.03 -12.19 31.55
C GLU A 8 -6.12 -13.48 32.39
N ILE A 9 -7.32 -14.05 32.55
CA ILE A 9 -7.51 -15.32 33.27
C ILE A 9 -6.97 -16.50 32.44
N GLN A 10 -7.25 -16.53 31.14
CA GLN A 10 -6.75 -17.56 30.22
C GLN A 10 -5.23 -17.48 30.06
N GLY A 11 -4.68 -16.30 29.81
CA GLY A 11 -3.23 -16.12 29.73
C GLY A 11 -2.51 -16.49 31.04
N TYR A 12 -3.18 -16.32 32.19
CA TYR A 12 -2.64 -16.77 33.48
C TYR A 12 -2.63 -18.30 33.59
N LEU A 13 -3.67 -18.97 33.08
CA LEU A 13 -3.79 -20.42 33.04
C LEU A 13 -2.77 -21.06 32.09
N ASP A 14 -2.57 -20.46 30.91
CA ASP A 14 -1.66 -20.96 29.87
C ASP A 14 -0.18 -20.60 30.12
N GLY A 15 0.07 -19.70 31.07
CA GLY A 15 1.41 -19.21 31.40
C GLY A 15 1.94 -18.15 30.42
N ASP A 16 1.11 -17.66 29.50
CA ASP A 16 1.44 -16.68 28.47
C ASP A 16 1.13 -15.24 28.90
N LEU A 17 1.58 -14.86 30.11
CA LEU A 17 1.45 -13.49 30.64
C LEU A 17 2.78 -12.95 31.18
N PRO A 18 3.73 -12.61 30.29
CA PRO A 18 4.96 -11.95 30.70
C PRO A 18 4.65 -10.57 31.31
N GLY A 19 5.20 -10.30 32.50
CA GLY A 19 5.10 -9.00 33.18
C GLY A 19 3.88 -8.83 34.10
N ARG A 20 2.71 -9.42 33.80
CA ARG A 20 1.48 -9.21 34.60
C ARG A 20 1.05 -10.40 35.46
N ARG A 21 1.78 -11.52 35.39
CA ARG A 21 1.47 -12.74 36.15
C ARG A 21 1.40 -12.52 37.67
N LYS A 22 2.30 -11.71 38.24
CA LYS A 22 2.32 -11.41 39.69
C LYS A 22 1.10 -10.61 40.13
N GLU A 23 0.68 -9.63 39.32
CA GLU A 23 -0.51 -8.81 39.58
C GLU A 23 -1.78 -9.66 39.51
N CYS A 24 -1.89 -10.52 38.51
CA CYS A 24 -3.03 -11.43 38.36
C CYS A 24 -3.10 -12.43 39.54
N ALA A 25 -1.95 -12.98 39.97
CA ALA A 25 -1.89 -13.86 41.14
C ALA A 25 -2.38 -13.15 42.41
N ALA A 26 -1.88 -11.93 42.69
CA ALA A 26 -2.32 -11.14 43.84
C ALA A 26 -3.83 -10.81 43.77
N HIS A 27 -4.36 -10.54 42.57
CA HIS A 27 -5.80 -10.32 42.40
C HIS A 27 -6.62 -11.59 42.69
N LEU A 28 -6.17 -12.75 42.22
CA LEU A 28 -6.83 -14.05 42.44
C LEU A 28 -6.81 -14.49 43.91
N GLU A 29 -5.87 -13.99 44.72
CA GLU A 29 -5.85 -14.19 46.18
C GLU A 29 -6.97 -13.42 46.90
N ILE A 30 -7.38 -12.28 46.35
CA ILE A 30 -8.30 -11.35 47.01
C ILE A 30 -9.73 -11.45 46.43
N CYS A 31 -9.87 -11.72 45.12
CA CYS A 31 -11.16 -11.72 44.44
C CYS A 31 -11.74 -13.14 44.27
N PRO A 32 -12.82 -13.50 45.00
CA PRO A 32 -13.44 -14.82 44.89
C PRO A 32 -14.12 -15.05 43.53
N ASP A 33 -14.68 -14.02 42.90
CA ASP A 33 -15.35 -14.14 41.59
C ASP A 33 -14.35 -14.49 40.48
N CYS A 34 -13.18 -13.86 40.46
CA CYS A 34 -12.12 -14.17 39.51
C CYS A 34 -11.53 -15.56 39.77
N ARG A 35 -11.48 -16.02 41.03
CA ARG A 35 -11.07 -17.39 41.36
C ARG A 35 -12.06 -18.42 40.85
N LEU A 36 -13.37 -18.17 41.03
CA LEU A 36 -14.42 -19.04 40.51
C LEU A 36 -14.33 -19.18 38.98
N ARG A 37 -14.11 -18.07 38.26
CA ARG A 37 -13.90 -18.09 36.80
C ARG A 37 -12.65 -18.87 36.40
N LEU A 38 -11.54 -18.69 37.13
CA LEU A 38 -10.32 -19.47 36.88
C LEU A 38 -10.56 -20.97 37.05
N ASP A 39 -11.31 -21.37 38.07
CA ASP A 39 -11.62 -22.78 38.32
C ASP A 39 -12.54 -23.37 37.24
N GLN A 40 -13.46 -22.57 36.68
CA GLN A 40 -14.25 -22.96 35.49
C GLN A 40 -13.35 -23.22 34.27
N TYR A 41 -12.41 -22.31 33.97
CA TYR A 41 -11.47 -22.52 32.87
C TYR A 41 -10.54 -23.73 33.10
N ARG A 42 -10.12 -23.98 34.35
CA ARG A 42 -9.34 -25.17 34.71
C ARG A 42 -10.11 -26.46 34.46
N ALA A 43 -11.40 -26.49 34.77
CA ALA A 43 -12.24 -27.66 34.52
C ALA A 43 -12.31 -27.96 33.02
N ILE A 44 -12.55 -26.94 32.18
CA ILE A 44 -12.60 -27.08 30.72
C ILE A 44 -11.23 -27.54 30.18
N ALA A 45 -10.14 -26.92 30.63
CA ALA A 45 -8.79 -27.31 30.20
C ALA A 45 -8.41 -28.73 30.62
N ALA A 46 -8.89 -29.20 31.78
CA ALA A 46 -8.71 -30.58 32.22
C ALA A 46 -9.45 -31.56 31.31
N GLU A 47 -10.67 -31.22 30.88
CA GLU A 47 -11.47 -32.03 29.95
C GLU A 47 -10.83 -32.09 28.55
N LEU A 48 -10.35 -30.96 28.03
CA LEU A 48 -9.63 -30.90 26.75
C LEU A 48 -8.31 -31.68 26.75
N LYS A 49 -7.64 -31.83 27.89
CA LYS A 49 -6.42 -32.66 28.00
C LYS A 49 -6.70 -34.16 27.86
N ILE A 50 -7.94 -34.59 28.05
CA ILE A 50 -8.34 -36.00 27.90
C ILE A 50 -8.36 -36.38 26.42
N ASP A 51 -8.66 -35.43 25.53
CA ASP A 51 -8.58 -35.62 24.09
C ASP A 51 -7.11 -35.78 23.68
N ARG A 52 -6.70 -37.05 23.52
CA ARG A 52 -5.38 -37.38 23.00
C ARG A 52 -5.27 -36.83 21.59
N ILE A 53 -4.45 -35.78 21.43
CA ILE A 53 -4.00 -35.33 20.13
C ILE A 53 -3.31 -36.52 19.45
N PRO A 54 -3.77 -36.96 18.25
CA PRO A 54 -3.11 -38.03 17.52
C PRO A 54 -1.64 -37.69 17.30
N ALA A 55 -0.76 -38.68 17.48
CA ALA A 55 0.65 -38.49 17.17
C ALA A 55 0.80 -38.05 15.70
N LEU A 56 1.54 -36.97 15.47
CA LEU A 56 1.84 -36.50 14.13
C LEU A 56 2.62 -37.59 13.37
N SER A 57 2.29 -37.79 12.10
CA SER A 57 3.06 -38.73 11.28
C SER A 57 4.50 -38.22 11.11
N PRO A 58 5.51 -39.12 10.97
CA PRO A 58 6.91 -38.72 10.81
C PRO A 58 7.15 -37.79 9.61
N ASN A 59 6.28 -37.86 8.60
CA ASN A 59 6.36 -37.05 7.38
C ASN A 59 5.38 -35.87 7.38
N PHE A 60 4.71 -35.56 8.49
CA PHE A 60 3.71 -34.49 8.56
C PHE A 60 4.29 -33.15 8.07
N THR A 61 5.45 -32.75 8.61
CA THR A 61 6.12 -31.51 8.21
C THR A 61 6.46 -31.49 6.73
N ALA A 62 7.02 -32.57 6.20
CA ALA A 62 7.36 -32.66 4.78
C ALA A 62 6.11 -32.60 3.88
N SER A 63 5.02 -33.25 4.30
CA SER A 63 3.75 -33.29 3.57
C SER A 63 3.04 -31.94 3.57
N VAL A 64 3.06 -31.21 4.69
CA VAL A 64 2.53 -29.84 4.80
C VAL A 64 3.38 -28.89 3.96
N MET A 65 4.71 -28.95 4.09
CA MET A 65 5.61 -28.09 3.32
C MET A 65 5.55 -28.35 1.81
N ALA A 66 5.30 -29.59 1.39
CA ALA A 66 5.07 -29.91 -0.01
C ALA A 66 3.73 -29.34 -0.55
N GLY A 67 2.73 -29.18 0.32
CA GLY A 67 1.45 -28.54 -0.02
C GLY A 67 1.52 -27.02 -0.08
N ILE A 68 2.46 -26.40 0.63
CA ILE A 68 2.76 -24.97 0.51
C ILE A 68 3.53 -24.79 -0.80
N GLY A 69 2.80 -24.55 -1.88
CA GLY A 69 3.38 -24.26 -3.19
C GLY A 69 4.41 -23.12 -3.11
N PRO A 70 5.38 -23.08 -4.03
CA PRO A 70 6.41 -22.05 -4.01
C PRO A 70 5.75 -20.68 -4.01
N GLU A 71 6.04 -19.90 -2.97
CA GLU A 71 5.56 -18.53 -2.84
C GLU A 71 6.02 -17.77 -4.08
N LYS A 72 5.07 -17.41 -4.95
CA LYS A 72 5.41 -16.67 -6.17
C LYS A 72 6.07 -15.37 -5.70
N PRO A 73 7.30 -15.06 -6.14
CA PRO A 73 7.96 -13.83 -5.73
C PRO A 73 7.04 -12.67 -6.11
N VAL A 74 6.54 -11.97 -5.10
CA VAL A 74 5.72 -10.80 -5.31
C VAL A 74 6.64 -9.76 -5.93
N THR A 75 6.44 -9.49 -7.23
CA THR A 75 7.15 -8.42 -7.91
C THR A 75 6.62 -7.09 -7.37
N ILE A 76 7.34 -6.53 -6.40
CA ILE A 76 6.93 -5.32 -5.66
C ILE A 76 6.81 -4.11 -6.60
N PHE A 77 7.56 -4.12 -7.72
CA PHE A 77 7.53 -3.07 -8.73
C PHE A 77 7.24 -3.65 -10.11
N PRO A 78 5.98 -3.61 -10.58
CA PRO A 78 5.69 -3.94 -11.97
C PRO A 78 6.47 -3.00 -12.89
N LYS A 79 7.02 -3.53 -13.99
CA LYS A 79 7.83 -2.75 -14.96
C LYS A 79 7.11 -1.48 -15.44
N ALA A 80 5.78 -1.50 -15.48
CA ALA A 80 4.94 -0.35 -15.81
C ALA A 80 5.08 0.84 -14.84
N THR A 81 5.21 0.61 -13.53
CA THR A 81 5.39 1.69 -12.54
C THR A 81 6.73 2.38 -12.68
N VAL A 82 7.78 1.62 -13.05
CA VAL A 82 9.11 2.18 -13.30
C VAL A 82 9.11 3.04 -14.57
N TRP A 83 8.38 2.63 -15.62
CA TRP A 83 8.26 3.42 -16.84
C TRP A 83 7.50 4.74 -16.62
N LEU A 84 6.43 4.70 -15.83
CA LEU A 84 5.64 5.89 -15.46
C LEU A 84 6.44 6.90 -14.62
N SER A 85 7.30 6.45 -13.69
CA SER A 85 8.13 7.38 -12.92
C SER A 85 9.19 8.07 -13.78
N TYR A 86 9.76 7.37 -14.77
CA TYR A 86 10.66 8.00 -15.75
C TYR A 86 9.93 9.02 -16.62
N ALA A 87 8.71 8.72 -17.09
CA ALA A 87 7.91 9.66 -17.86
C ALA A 87 7.58 10.93 -17.04
N ALA A 88 7.24 10.79 -15.76
CA ALA A 88 6.96 11.91 -14.87
C ALA A 88 8.18 12.81 -14.67
N LEU A 89 9.36 12.23 -14.42
CA LEU A 89 10.61 12.97 -14.28
C LEU A 89 10.98 13.73 -15.57
N PHE A 90 10.74 13.12 -16.73
CA PHE A 90 10.99 13.75 -18.02
C PHE A 90 10.08 14.97 -18.25
N ILE A 91 8.77 14.83 -17.98
CA ILE A 91 7.80 15.92 -18.09
C ILE A 91 8.16 17.06 -17.12
N PHE A 92 8.54 16.73 -15.88
CA PHE A 92 8.97 17.73 -14.90
C PHE A 92 10.23 18.47 -15.34
N GLY A 93 11.22 17.77 -15.90
CA GLY A 93 12.43 18.39 -16.45
C GLY A 93 12.13 19.36 -17.59
N ILE A 94 11.21 19.00 -18.49
CA ILE A 94 10.73 19.89 -19.55
C ILE A 94 10.06 21.12 -18.93
N ALA A 95 9.13 20.94 -17.99
CA ALA A 95 8.43 22.05 -17.34
C ALA A 95 9.38 23.05 -16.67
N VAL A 96 10.37 22.55 -15.93
CA VAL A 96 11.40 23.38 -15.28
C VAL A 96 12.26 24.11 -16.31
N SER A 97 12.67 23.43 -17.39
CA SER A 97 13.45 24.05 -18.47
C SER A 97 12.68 25.18 -19.16
N ILE A 98 11.38 24.99 -19.41
CA ILE A 98 10.50 26.02 -20.00
C ILE A 98 10.36 27.22 -19.07
N TYR A 99 10.21 26.98 -17.77
CA TYR A 99 10.09 28.03 -16.76
C TYR A 99 11.35 28.93 -16.71
N PHE A 100 12.54 28.33 -16.72
CA PHE A 100 13.80 29.07 -16.62
C PHE A 100 14.28 29.69 -17.93
N MET A 101 14.12 29.03 -19.08
CA MET A 101 14.60 29.53 -20.37
C MET A 101 13.58 30.43 -21.09
N GLY A 102 12.34 30.48 -20.58
CA GLY A 102 11.24 31.18 -21.22
C GLY A 102 10.71 30.45 -22.47
N THR A 103 9.55 30.87 -22.94
CA THR A 103 8.85 30.21 -24.07
C THR A 103 9.54 30.41 -25.43
N SER A 104 10.50 31.33 -25.52
CA SER A 104 11.23 31.66 -26.75
C SER A 104 12.19 30.54 -27.18
N ALA A 105 12.90 29.92 -26.24
CA ALA A 105 13.82 28.81 -26.52
C ALA A 105 13.08 27.57 -27.05
N VAL A 106 11.92 27.28 -26.46
CA VAL A 106 11.03 26.18 -26.89
C VAL A 106 10.54 26.40 -28.31
N LYS A 107 10.09 27.62 -28.63
CA LYS A 107 9.61 27.95 -29.99
C LYS A 107 10.69 27.70 -31.04
N GLN A 108 11.93 28.10 -30.78
CA GLN A 108 13.04 27.87 -31.72
C GLN A 108 13.39 26.39 -31.87
N MET A 109 13.36 25.62 -30.78
CA MET A 109 13.62 24.18 -30.81
C MET A 109 12.52 23.40 -31.55
N VAL A 110 11.24 23.77 -31.36
CA VAL A 110 10.10 23.20 -32.09
C VAL A 110 10.18 23.54 -33.58
N LEU A 111 10.56 24.77 -33.93
CA LEU A 111 10.80 25.17 -35.33
C LEU A 111 11.99 24.42 -35.95
N ALA A 112 13.01 24.07 -35.18
CA ALA A 112 14.18 23.33 -35.66
C ALA A 112 13.92 21.81 -35.81
N LEU A 113 13.00 21.24 -35.01
CA LEU A 113 12.60 19.83 -35.07
C LEU A 113 11.38 19.59 -35.97
N ALA A 114 10.69 20.65 -36.40
CA ALA A 114 9.59 20.54 -37.33
C ALA A 114 10.11 20.01 -38.68
N PRO A 115 9.52 18.92 -39.23
CA PRO A 115 9.89 18.45 -40.56
C PRO A 115 9.64 19.58 -41.57
N SER A 116 10.57 19.78 -42.50
CA SER A 116 10.58 20.85 -43.54
C SER A 116 9.34 20.90 -44.43
N ASN A 117 8.39 19.98 -44.23
CA ASN A 117 7.16 19.81 -44.99
C ASN A 117 5.93 20.38 -44.23
N MET A 118 6.09 20.84 -42.98
CA MET A 118 5.06 21.51 -42.18
C MET A 118 5.28 23.03 -42.08
N THR A 119 6.08 23.60 -42.99
CA THR A 119 6.33 25.04 -43.12
C THR A 119 5.39 25.70 -44.12
N GLU A 120 4.23 25.10 -44.42
CA GLU A 120 3.16 25.88 -45.05
C GLU A 120 2.60 26.88 -44.02
N PRO A 121 2.68 28.20 -44.29
CA PRO A 121 2.31 29.25 -43.34
C PRO A 121 0.80 29.34 -43.05
N SER A 122 -0.02 28.47 -43.66
CA SER A 122 -1.49 28.50 -43.59
C SER A 122 -2.05 28.02 -42.24
N PHE A 123 -1.43 27.00 -41.61
CA PHE A 123 -1.92 26.50 -40.33
C PHE A 123 -1.53 27.39 -39.14
N ILE A 124 -0.28 27.84 -39.08
CA ILE A 124 0.23 28.57 -37.92
C ILE A 124 -0.34 30.00 -37.82
N SER A 125 -0.59 30.66 -38.96
CA SER A 125 -1.13 32.03 -38.98
C SER A 125 -2.61 32.08 -38.60
N THR A 126 -3.41 31.12 -39.05
CA THR A 126 -4.84 31.01 -38.72
C THR A 126 -5.05 30.72 -37.24
N TYR A 127 -4.22 29.88 -36.62
CA TYR A 127 -4.31 29.62 -35.18
C TYR A 127 -3.75 30.76 -34.32
N LYS A 128 -2.81 31.56 -34.86
CA LYS A 128 -2.22 32.70 -34.16
C LYS A 128 -3.25 33.78 -33.81
N SER A 129 -4.26 34.02 -34.65
CA SER A 129 -5.29 35.05 -34.38
C SER A 129 -6.31 34.58 -33.34
N TYR A 130 -6.67 33.30 -33.32
CA TYR A 130 -7.52 32.73 -32.26
C TYR A 130 -6.78 32.62 -30.93
N LEU A 131 -5.49 32.30 -30.94
CA LEU A 131 -4.64 32.25 -29.74
C LEU A 131 -4.16 33.63 -29.28
N ALA A 132 -4.12 34.65 -30.14
CA ALA A 132 -3.77 36.01 -29.71
C ALA A 132 -4.94 36.75 -29.05
N GLY A 133 -6.18 36.33 -29.29
CA GLY A 133 -7.37 36.84 -28.61
C GLY A 133 -7.64 36.19 -27.26
N LEU A 134 -7.10 34.99 -27.03
CA LEU A 134 -7.08 34.33 -25.74
C LEU A 134 -5.69 34.58 -25.12
N ASP A 135 -5.60 35.50 -24.15
CA ASP A 135 -4.43 35.68 -23.28
C ASP A 135 -4.25 34.45 -22.36
N ILE A 136 -4.28 33.26 -22.93
CA ILE A 136 -4.00 32.03 -22.22
C ILE A 136 -2.50 31.98 -22.05
N ASP A 137 -2.11 32.25 -20.83
CA ASP A 137 -0.77 32.06 -20.35
C ASP A 137 -0.39 30.58 -20.56
N ILE A 138 0.48 30.31 -21.54
CA ILE A 138 0.94 28.94 -21.88
C ILE A 138 1.54 28.27 -20.64
N SER A 139 2.09 29.08 -19.71
CA SER A 139 2.53 28.68 -18.38
C SER A 139 1.40 28.00 -17.57
N LEU A 140 0.18 28.54 -17.62
CA LEU A 140 -0.98 28.03 -16.90
C LEU A 140 -1.44 26.68 -17.48
N ILE A 141 -1.48 26.53 -18.81
CA ILE A 141 -1.79 25.24 -19.44
C ILE A 141 -0.78 24.17 -19.00
N LEU A 142 0.50 24.50 -19.02
CA LEU A 142 1.57 23.56 -18.70
C LEU A 142 1.55 23.16 -17.22
N THR A 143 1.22 24.11 -16.34
CA THR A 143 1.04 23.87 -14.91
C THR A 143 -0.17 22.97 -14.64
N VAL A 144 -1.30 23.24 -15.31
CA VAL A 144 -2.50 22.39 -15.21
C VAL A 144 -2.21 20.97 -15.72
N ALA A 145 -1.52 20.84 -16.85
CA ALA A 145 -1.13 19.53 -17.38
C ALA A 145 -0.22 18.75 -16.42
N LEU A 146 0.76 19.43 -15.79
CA LEU A 146 1.63 18.83 -14.78
C LEU A 146 0.83 18.33 -13.56
N VAL A 147 -0.09 19.16 -13.05
CA VAL A 147 -0.95 18.81 -11.92
C VAL A 147 -1.81 17.59 -12.23
N LEU A 148 -2.42 17.54 -13.42
CA LEU A 148 -3.23 16.39 -13.85
C LEU A 148 -2.40 15.11 -13.96
N VAL A 149 -1.16 15.18 -14.45
CA VAL A 149 -0.23 14.03 -14.51
C VAL A 149 0.09 13.53 -13.11
N VAL A 150 0.39 14.42 -12.17
CA VAL A 150 0.67 14.05 -10.77
C VAL A 150 -0.54 13.39 -10.12
N ILE A 151 -1.74 13.94 -10.31
CA ILE A 151 -2.99 13.37 -9.80
C ILE A 151 -3.23 11.97 -10.39
N ALA A 152 -3.05 11.80 -11.70
CA ALA A 152 -3.22 10.51 -12.36
C ALA A 152 -2.24 9.44 -11.83
N LEU A 153 -1.00 9.82 -11.54
CA LEU A 153 -0.01 8.92 -10.93
C LEU A 153 -0.41 8.51 -9.51
N ILE A 154 -0.91 9.45 -8.71
CA ILE A 154 -1.38 9.17 -7.35
C ILE A 154 -2.59 8.21 -7.41
N ASP A 155 -3.58 8.48 -8.27
CA ASP A 155 -4.77 7.62 -8.41
C ASP A 155 -4.38 6.20 -8.84
N GLN A 156 -3.46 6.10 -9.80
CA GLN A 156 -2.94 4.81 -10.24
C GLN A 156 -2.21 4.06 -9.12
N MET A 157 -1.48 4.77 -8.26
CA MET A 157 -0.77 4.19 -7.12
C MET A 157 -1.74 3.70 -6.05
N ILE A 158 -2.84 4.43 -5.80
CA ILE A 158 -3.90 4.06 -4.84
C ILE A 158 -4.69 2.86 -5.35
N ARG A 159 -5.18 2.85 -6.60
CA ARG A 159 -5.91 1.69 -7.16
C ARG A 159 -5.10 0.41 -7.13
N ARG A 160 -3.78 0.48 -7.37
CA ARG A 160 -2.89 -0.69 -7.28
C ARG A 160 -2.81 -1.27 -5.86
N ARG A 161 -2.96 -0.46 -4.81
CA ARG A 161 -2.98 -0.98 -3.42
C ARG A 161 -4.29 -1.70 -3.09
N GLN A 162 -5.41 -1.31 -3.69
CA GLN A 162 -6.72 -1.89 -3.38
C GLN A 162 -6.96 -3.27 -4.04
N HIS A 163 -6.26 -3.60 -5.12
CA HIS A 163 -6.38 -4.89 -5.80
C HIS A 163 -5.41 -5.98 -5.31
N LYS A 164 -5.00 -5.97 -4.04
CA LYS A 164 -4.53 -7.21 -3.41
C LYS A 164 -5.77 -7.96 -2.93
N PRO A 165 -6.31 -8.94 -3.69
CA PRO A 165 -7.29 -9.83 -3.10
C PRO A 165 -6.62 -10.50 -1.91
N ILE A 166 -7.20 -10.30 -0.73
CA ILE A 166 -6.90 -11.11 0.44
C ILE A 166 -7.46 -12.48 0.06
N SER A 167 -6.61 -13.31 -0.56
CA SER A 167 -6.97 -14.67 -0.93
C SER A 167 -7.11 -15.46 0.36
N PHE A 168 -8.28 -15.37 0.99
CA PHE A 168 -8.77 -16.38 1.92
C PHE A 168 -9.02 -17.64 1.08
N MET A 169 -8.02 -18.50 1.04
CA MET A 169 -8.16 -19.86 0.54
C MET A 169 -8.56 -20.72 1.74
N ILE A 170 -9.87 -20.97 1.87
CA ILE A 170 -10.47 -22.02 2.70
C ILE A 170 -10.46 -23.31 1.89
#